data_AF-W4USA5-F1
#
_entry.id   AF-W4USA5-F1
#
_cell.length_a   1.000
_cell.length_b   1.000
_cell.length_c   1.000
_cell.angle_alpha   90.00
_cell.angle_beta   90.00
_cell.angle_gamma   90.00
#
_symmetry.space_group_name_H-M   'P 1'
#
loop_
_entity.id
_entity.type
_entity.pdbx_description
1 polymer ?
#
loop_
_entity_poly.entity_id
_entity_poly.type
_entity_poly.pdbx_seq_one_letter_code
_entity_poly.pdbx_strand_id
1 'polypeptide(L)' 'MPTTNLVVNMAPADIRKEGSAYDLPLAIGLLGASETISSEKFSRYLVMGELSLDGSIQPIKGALSIAIKAREAGFED' A
#
# COMPACT_ATOMS: atom_id res chain seq x y z
N MET A 1 -11.39 -8.03 -16.87
CA MET A 1 -10.42 -8.69 -15.97
C MET A 1 -9.05 -8.55 -16.61
N PRO A 2 -7.96 -8.24 -15.86
CA PRO A 2 -6.68 -7.96 -16.48
C PRO A 2 -6.18 -9.22 -17.20
N THR A 3 -5.66 -9.05 -18.42
CA THR A 3 -5.11 -10.12 -19.26
C THR A 3 -3.69 -10.53 -18.85
N THR A 4 -3.17 -9.95 -17.77
CA THR A 4 -1.77 -10.04 -17.35
C THR A 4 -1.67 -10.78 -16.03
N ASN A 5 -0.74 -11.73 -15.94
CA ASN A 5 -0.42 -12.41 -14.68
C ASN A 5 0.20 -11.39 -13.70
N LEU A 6 -0.41 -11.25 -12.53
CA LEU A 6 0.08 -10.40 -11.45
C LEU A 6 0.70 -11.26 -10.35
N VAL A 7 1.95 -10.98 -10.00
CA VAL A 7 2.63 -11.60 -8.85
C VAL A 7 2.86 -10.52 -7.81
N VAL A 8 2.36 -10.74 -6.59
CA VAL A 8 2.57 -9.85 -5.44
C VAL A 8 3.35 -10.62 -4.39
N ASN A 9 4.48 -10.06 -3.96
CA ASN A 9 5.23 -10.59 -2.83
C ASN A 9 4.75 -9.93 -1.53
N MET A 10 4.31 -10.73 -0.56
CA MET A 10 3.89 -10.25 0.76
C MET A 10 4.74 -10.86 1.87
N ALA A 11 5.88 -10.25 2.15
CA ALA A 11 6.79 -10.64 3.22
C ALA A 11 6.47 -9.94 4.56
N PRO A 12 6.84 -10.55 5.70
CA PRO A 12 7.34 -11.90 5.88
C PRO A 12 6.18 -12.90 5.99
N ALA A 13 6.26 -14.07 5.35
CA ALA A 13 5.10 -14.95 5.10
C ALA A 13 4.44 -15.53 6.37
N ASP A 14 5.15 -15.53 7.49
CA ASP A 14 4.74 -15.98 8.82
C ASP A 14 3.74 -15.04 9.52
N ILE A 15 3.68 -13.78 9.11
CA ILE A 15 2.71 -12.81 9.63
C ILE A 15 1.45 -12.84 8.76
N ARG A 16 0.30 -13.06 9.40
CA ARG A 16 -1.02 -12.89 8.79
C ARG A 16 -1.25 -11.42 8.42
N LYS A 17 -1.32 -11.13 7.12
CA LYS A 17 -1.77 -9.84 6.59
C LYS A 17 -3.27 -9.89 6.41
N GLU A 18 -4.00 -9.74 7.51
CA GLU A 18 -5.46 -9.72 7.51
C GLU A 18 -5.98 -8.28 7.47
N GLY A 19 -7.03 -8.03 6.68
CA GLY A 19 -7.71 -6.74 6.56
C GLY A 19 -7.50 -6.04 5.22
N SER A 20 -8.39 -5.09 4.93
CA SER A 20 -8.45 -4.30 3.69
C SER A 20 -7.42 -3.16 3.65
N ALA A 21 -6.65 -2.94 4.74
CA ALA A 21 -5.62 -1.89 4.82
C ALA A 21 -4.48 -2.04 3.78
N TYR A 22 -4.44 -3.17 3.07
CA TYR A 22 -3.50 -3.46 2.00
C TYR A 22 -4.06 -3.15 0.59
N ASP A 23 -5.34 -2.81 0.45
CA ASP A 23 -5.97 -2.59 -0.85
C ASP A 23 -5.36 -1.38 -1.58
N LEU A 24 -5.18 -0.26 -0.86
CA LEU A 24 -4.54 0.95 -1.41
C LEU A 24 -3.07 0.71 -1.82
N PRO A 25 -2.18 0.17 -0.96
CA PRO A 25 -0.79 -0.07 -1.37
C PRO A 25 -0.67 -1.10 -2.50
N LEU A 26 -1.56 -2.09 -2.59
CA LEU A 26 -1.60 -3.03 -3.72
C LEU A 26 -1.98 -2.32 -5.03
N ALA A 27 -2.99 -1.45 -5.00
CA ALA A 27 -3.40 -0.67 -6.18
C ALA A 27 -2.27 0.27 -6.66
N ILE A 28 -1.60 0.97 -5.75
CA ILE A 28 -0.46 1.84 -6.08
C ILE A 28 0.71 1.02 -6.62
N GLY A 29 1.03 -0.12 -5.99
CA GLY A 29 2.07 -1.04 -6.47
C GLY A 29 1.78 -1.56 -7.87
N LEU A 30 0.53 -1.90 -8.17
CA LEU A 30 0.09 -2.30 -9.51
C LEU A 30 0.29 -1.18 -10.53
N LEU A 31 -0.16 0.04 -10.21
CA LEU A 31 -0.02 1.21 -11.10
C LEU A 31 1.45 1.57 -11.37
N GLY A 32 2.32 1.44 -10.36
CA GLY A 32 3.75 1.64 -10.52
C GLY A 32 4.40 0.53 -11.36
N ALA A 33 4.00 -0.73 -11.15
CA ALA A 33 4.48 -1.85 -11.94
C ALA A 33 4.00 -1.82 -13.41
N SER A 34 2.84 -1.21 -13.68
CA SER A 34 2.35 -0.95 -15.03
C SER A 34 2.83 0.38 -15.62
N GLU A 35 3.80 1.04 -14.97
CA GLU A 35 4.37 2.33 -15.38
C GLU A 35 3.34 3.45 -15.61
N THR A 36 2.13 3.28 -15.04
CA THR A 36 1.04 4.25 -15.15
C THR A 36 1.30 5.47 -14.26
N ILE A 37 2.08 5.28 -13.19
CA ILE A 37 2.60 6.34 -12.32
C ILE A 37 4.09 6.12 -12.06
N SER A 38 4.82 7.21 -11.79
CA SER A 38 6.23 7.13 -11.42
C SER A 38 6.40 6.49 -10.04
N SER A 39 7.30 5.50 -9.95
CA SER A 39 7.62 4.77 -8.73
C SER A 39 8.89 5.29 -8.02
N GLU A 40 9.54 6.33 -8.55
CA GLU A 40 10.82 6.86 -8.04
C GLU A 40 10.82 7.21 -6.55
N LYS A 41 9.65 7.58 -6.02
CA LYS A 41 9.50 7.99 -4.63
C LYS A 41 8.92 6.93 -3.72
N PHE A 42 8.52 5.77 -4.23
CA PHE A 42 7.80 4.77 -3.42
C PHE A 42 8.60 4.30 -2.21
N SER A 43 9.92 4.19 -2.34
CA SER A 43 10.82 3.79 -1.25
C SER A 43 10.88 4.80 -0.09
N ARG A 44 10.38 6.02 -0.28
CA ARG A 44 10.42 7.10 0.70
C ARG A 44 9.18 7.17 1.57
N TYR A 45 8.10 6.51 1.18
CA TYR A 45 6.80 6.59 1.84
C TYR A 45 6.37 5.23 2.38
N LEU A 46 5.63 5.26 3.49
CA LEU A 46 4.88 4.12 3.98
C LEU A 46 3.40 4.31 3.65
N VAL A 47 2.84 3.40 2.86
CA VAL A 47 1.45 3.49 2.39
C VAL A 47 0.60 2.42 3.05
N MET A 48 -0.50 2.82 3.66
CA MET A 48 -1.50 1.96 4.28
C MET A 48 -2.88 2.58 4.06
N GLY A 49 -3.88 1.78 3.69
CA GLY A 49 -5.22 2.30 3.45
C GLY A 49 -6.15 1.28 2.81
N GLU A 50 -7.43 1.49 3.07
CA GLU A 50 -8.52 0.75 2.44
C GLU A 50 -8.99 1.50 1.20
N LEU A 51 -9.17 0.79 0.09
CA LEU A 51 -9.57 1.38 -1.20
C LEU A 51 -10.93 0.83 -1.61
N SER A 52 -11.92 1.72 -1.68
CA SER A 52 -13.24 1.40 -2.22
C SER A 52 -13.20 1.25 -3.75
N LEU A 53 -14.18 0.53 -4.30
CA LEU A 53 -14.32 0.35 -5.76
C LEU A 53 -14.57 1.66 -6.53
N ASP A 54 -15.08 2.70 -5.85
CA ASP A 54 -15.27 4.04 -6.41
C ASP A 54 -14.01 4.91 -6.36
N GLY A 55 -12.89 4.35 -5.86
CA GLY A 55 -11.62 5.05 -5.70
C GLY A 55 -11.51 5.88 -4.41
N SER A 56 -12.53 5.87 -3.54
CA SER A 56 -12.45 6.55 -2.25
C SER A 56 -11.54 5.79 -1.27
N ILE A 57 -10.81 6.53 -0.43
CA ILE A 57 -9.97 5.96 0.62
C ILE A 57 -10.80 5.85 1.90
N GLN A 58 -10.85 4.66 2.48
CA GLN A 58 -11.53 4.38 3.74
C GLN A 58 -10.54 4.45 4.91
N PRO A 59 -10.99 4.87 6.11
CA PRO A 59 -10.14 4.98 7.28
C PRO A 59 -9.69 3.60 7.77
N ILE A 60 -8.43 3.50 8.18
CA ILE A 60 -7.88 2.28 8.81
C ILE A 60 -7.74 2.44 10.32
N LYS A 61 -7.91 1.33 11.03
CA LYS A 61 -7.62 1.28 12.47
C LYS A 61 -6.13 1.47 12.71
N GLY A 62 -5.79 2.33 13.68
CA GLY A 62 -4.39 2.57 14.06
C GLY A 62 -3.61 3.52 13.14
N ALA A 63 -4.28 4.24 12.23
CA ALA A 63 -3.65 5.17 11.29
C ALA A 63 -2.65 6.14 11.98
N LEU A 64 -3.05 6.73 13.11
CA LEU A 64 -2.17 7.65 13.85
C LEU A 64 -0.92 6.94 14.41
N SER A 65 -1.08 5.76 15.02
CA SER A 65 0.05 4.99 15.56
C SER A 65 1.00 4.56 14.44
N ILE A 66 0.47 4.18 13.28
CA ILE A 66 1.25 3.82 12.09
C ILE A 66 2.01 5.05 11.57
N ALA A 67 1.36 6.21 11.44
CA ALA A 67 1.99 7.44 10.96
C ALA A 67 3.13 7.91 11.89
N ILE A 68 2.90 7.88 13.21
CA ILE A 68 3.95 8.16 14.19
C ILE A 68 5.14 7.22 13.98
N LYS A 69 4.87 5.91 13.81
CA LYS A 69 5.93 4.93 13.61
C LYS A 69 6.67 5.09 12.28
N ALA A 70 5.96 5.47 11.22
CA ALA A 70 6.55 5.74 9.92
C ALA A 70 7.55 6.89 9.99
N ARG A 71 7.17 7.99 10.65
CA ARG A 71 8.07 9.13 10.88
C ARG A 71 9.29 8.75 11.72
N GLU A 72 9.11 7.98 12.79
CA GLU A 72 10.23 7.45 13.59
C GLU A 72 11.19 6.58 12.76
N ALA A 73 10.67 5.85 11.77
CA ALA A 73 11.44 5.01 10.86
C ALA A 73 12.09 5.79 9.70
N GLY A 74 11.86 7.10 9.60
CA GLY A 74 12.47 7.98 8.60
C GLY A 74 11.75 8.00 7.25
N PHE A 75 10.50 7.55 7.18
CA PHE A 75 9.67 7.77 6.00
C PHE A 75 9.28 9.25 5.89
N GLU A 76 9.14 9.74 4.65
CA GLU A 76 8.66 11.09 4.35
C GLU A 76 7.15 11.21 4.64
N ASP A 77 6.72 12.40 5.06
CA ASP A 77 5.32 12.78 5.24
C ASP A 77 4.67 13.24 3.92
#